data_AF-L0KTE0-F1
#
_entry.id   AF-L0KTE0-F1
#
_cell.length_a   1.000
_cell.length_b   1.000
_cell.length_c   1.000
_cell.angle_alpha   90.00
_cell.angle_beta   90.00
_cell.angle_gamma   90.00
#
_symmetry.space_group_name_H-M   'P 1'
#
loop_
_entity.id
_entity.type
_entity.pdbx_description
1 polymer ?
#
loop_
_entity_poly.entity_id
_entity_poly.type
_entity_poly.pdbx_seq_one_letter_code
_entity_poly.pdbx_strand_id
1 'polypeptide(L)'
;MACSAEMCMDQKEHAFCVINHMAFSEKYTDALRSWTEKYLDVRNLERIVWEGIASSEDPYRNVQMEAEKDLEFTVLFASKLDRSNSAVFFLEGKLLLLFNIVLQSLKESSVSYTL
;
A
#
# COMPACT_ATOMS: atom_id res chain seq x y z
N MET A 1 20.83 -9.85 16.13
CA MET A 1 20.92 -8.67 15.27
C MET A 1 19.50 -8.11 15.18
N ALA A 2 19.18 -7.10 15.99
CA ALA A 2 17.83 -6.54 16.06
C ALA A 2 17.67 -5.54 14.91
N CYS A 3 17.17 -5.99 13.76
CA CYS A 3 16.80 -5.10 12.67
C CYS A 3 15.49 -4.39 13.01
N SER A 4 15.64 -3.12 13.39
CA SER A 4 14.75 -1.99 13.06
C SER A 4 13.25 -2.13 13.31
N ALA A 5 12.83 -2.20 14.57
CA ALA A 5 11.49 -1.71 14.94
C ALA A 5 11.37 -0.18 14.75
N GLU A 6 12.49 0.56 14.73
CA GLU A 6 12.53 2.03 14.61
C GLU A 6 12.47 2.59 13.18
N MET A 7 12.70 1.77 12.13
CA MET A 7 12.44 2.21 10.74
C MET A 7 10.97 2.05 10.33
N CYS A 8 10.18 1.38 11.17
CA CYS A 8 8.74 1.21 11.03
C CYS A 8 7.97 2.28 11.81
N MET A 9 8.49 3.52 11.90
CA MET A 9 7.58 4.65 12.08
C MET A 9 6.74 4.75 10.81
N ASP A 10 5.43 4.77 11.05
CA ASP A 10 4.44 4.01 10.30
C ASP A 10 4.30 4.54 8.86
N GLN A 11 4.74 3.77 7.85
CA GLN A 11 4.64 4.18 6.43
C GLN A 11 3.19 4.54 6.07
N LYS A 12 2.24 3.89 6.75
CA LYS A 12 0.81 4.21 6.75
C LYS A 12 0.51 5.60 7.34
N GLU A 13 1.00 5.94 8.54
CA GLU A 13 0.83 7.29 9.12
C GLU A 13 1.43 8.38 8.23
N HIS A 14 2.63 8.15 7.69
CA HIS A 14 3.25 9.08 6.75
C HIS A 14 2.39 9.25 5.49
N ALA A 15 1.91 8.15 4.89
CA ALA A 15 1.01 8.20 3.74
C ALA A 15 -0.29 8.95 4.05
N PHE A 16 -0.92 8.68 5.21
CA PHE A 16 -2.11 9.40 5.66
C PHE A 16 -1.87 10.90 5.84
N CYS A 17 -0.75 11.26 6.46
CA CYS A 17 -0.37 12.65 6.61
C CYS A 17 -0.29 13.33 5.24
N VAL A 18 0.44 12.75 4.27
CA VAL A 18 0.54 13.32 2.92
C VAL A 18 -0.82 13.43 2.24
N ILE A 19 -1.63 12.36 2.26
CA ILE A 19 -2.96 12.33 1.64
C ILE A 19 -3.86 13.43 2.21
N ASN A 20 -3.90 13.61 3.53
CA ASN A 20 -4.75 14.61 4.19
C ASN A 20 -4.30 16.06 3.91
N HIS A 21 -3.04 16.29 3.59
CA HIS A 21 -2.53 17.62 3.22
C HIS A 21 -2.67 17.92 1.73
N MET A 22 -2.99 16.92 0.90
CA MET A 22 -3.34 17.15 -0.47
C MET A 22 -4.81 17.58 -0.54
N ALA A 23 -5.06 18.74 -1.16
CA ALA A 23 -6.39 19.33 -1.28
C ALA A 23 -7.26 18.57 -2.32
N PHE A 24 -7.37 17.26 -2.16
CA PHE A 24 -8.18 16.40 -2.99
C PHE A 24 -9.66 16.46 -2.60
N SER A 25 -10.52 15.98 -3.49
CA SER A 25 -11.90 15.69 -3.10
C SER A 25 -11.96 14.65 -1.98
N GLU A 26 -12.97 14.79 -1.10
CA GLU A 26 -13.19 13.89 0.03
C GLU A 26 -13.27 12.41 -0.41
N LYS A 27 -14.04 12.12 -1.46
CA LYS A 27 -14.18 10.75 -1.99
C LYS A 27 -12.86 10.13 -2.44
N TYR A 28 -11.99 10.91 -3.08
CA TYR A 28 -10.70 10.42 -3.52
C TYR A 28 -9.73 10.25 -2.36
N THR A 29 -9.76 11.19 -1.41
CA THR A 29 -9.03 11.10 -0.13
C THR A 29 -9.39 9.81 0.60
N ASP A 30 -10.69 9.50 0.72
CA ASP A 30 -11.17 8.29 1.38
C ASP A 30 -10.76 7.02 0.64
N ALA A 31 -10.78 7.02 -0.70
CA ALA A 31 -10.32 5.90 -1.51
C ALA A 31 -8.82 5.62 -1.31
N LEU A 32 -7.98 6.67 -1.35
CA LEU A 32 -6.54 6.56 -1.09
C LEU A 32 -6.23 6.12 0.34
N ARG A 33 -7.00 6.60 1.33
CA ARG A 33 -6.88 6.16 2.71
C ARG A 33 -7.26 4.69 2.88
N SER A 34 -8.34 4.27 2.23
CA SER A 34 -8.77 2.86 2.25
C SER A 34 -7.72 1.94 1.62
N TRP A 35 -7.10 2.38 0.52
CA TRP A 35 -5.97 1.67 -0.09
C TRP A 35 -4.78 1.58 0.87
N THR A 36 -4.41 2.70 1.50
CA THR A 36 -3.31 2.78 2.47
C THR A 36 -3.55 1.85 3.66
N GLU A 37 -4.76 1.83 4.22
CA GLU A 37 -5.15 0.94 5.33
C GLU A 37 -5.05 -0.54 4.93
N LYS A 38 -5.41 -0.87 3.68
CA LYS A 38 -5.41 -2.24 3.17
C LYS A 38 -4.01 -2.76 2.90
N TYR A 39 -3.13 -1.94 2.32
CA TYR A 39 -1.86 -2.38 1.74
C TYR A 39 -0.59 -1.86 2.43
N LEU A 40 -0.66 -0.78 3.23
CA LEU A 40 0.48 -0.28 4.01
C LEU A 40 0.40 -0.63 5.50
N ASP A 41 -0.74 -1.14 5.98
CA ASP A 41 -0.81 -1.76 7.29
C ASP A 41 -0.22 -3.17 7.24
N VAL A 42 0.90 -3.37 7.95
CA VAL A 42 1.64 -4.64 7.96
C VAL A 42 0.76 -5.82 8.37
N ARG A 43 -0.11 -5.66 9.38
CA ARG A 43 -0.95 -6.76 9.89
C ARG A 43 -2.03 -7.14 8.87
N ASN A 44 -2.62 -6.14 8.21
CA ASN A 44 -3.58 -6.41 7.14
C ASN A 44 -2.89 -7.08 5.95
N LEU A 45 -1.72 -6.59 5.55
CA LEU A 45 -0.98 -7.13 4.42
C LEU A 45 -0.53 -8.57 4.67
N GLU A 46 -0.01 -8.87 5.87
CA GLU A 46 0.28 -10.23 6.31
C GLU A 46 -0.94 -11.12 6.15
N ARG A 47 -2.09 -10.73 6.71
CA ARG A 47 -3.34 -11.51 6.61
C ARG A 47 -3.71 -11.81 5.16
N ILE A 48 -3.67 -10.80 4.28
CA ILE A 48 -4.00 -10.96 2.85
C ILE A 48 -3.05 -11.97 2.19
N VAL A 49 -1.74 -11.87 2.46
CA VAL A 49 -0.75 -12.81 1.92
C VAL A 49 -0.99 -14.23 2.45
N TRP A 50 -1.25 -14.39 3.74
CA TRP A 50 -1.54 -15.70 4.36
C TRP A 50 -2.79 -16.37 3.78
N GLU A 51 -3.87 -15.61 3.58
CA GLU A 51 -5.08 -16.09 2.88
C GLU A 51 -4.74 -16.49 1.43
N GLY A 52 -3.85 -15.74 0.78
CA GLY A 52 -3.33 -16.04 -0.56
C GLY A 52 -2.48 -17.32 -0.64
N ILE A 53 -1.65 -17.61 0.36
CA ILE A 53 -0.78 -18.81 0.39
C ILE A 53 -1.60 -20.10 0.22
N ALA A 54 -2.79 -20.16 0.81
CA ALA A 54 -3.67 -21.32 0.71
C ALA A 54 -4.28 -21.53 -0.69
N SER A 55 -4.22 -20.50 -1.55
CA SER A 55 -4.95 -20.45 -2.82
C SER A 55 -4.09 -20.20 -4.06
N SER A 56 -2.78 -19.94 -3.90
CA SER A 56 -1.89 -19.64 -5.03
C SER A 56 -0.43 -20.05 -4.80
N GLU A 57 0.25 -20.37 -5.91
CA GLU A 57 1.69 -20.66 -5.94
C GLU A 57 2.57 -19.42 -5.71
N ASP A 58 2.11 -18.22 -6.09
CA ASP A 58 2.82 -16.95 -5.82
C ASP A 58 1.87 -15.90 -5.22
N PRO A 59 1.58 -16.01 -3.90
CA PRO A 59 0.66 -15.11 -3.23
C PRO A 59 1.18 -13.68 -3.18
N TYR A 60 2.50 -13.48 -3.12
CA TYR A 60 3.11 -12.15 -3.11
C TYR A 60 2.87 -11.43 -4.44
N ARG A 61 3.06 -12.12 -5.57
CA ARG A 61 2.79 -11.53 -6.89
C ARG A 61 1.32 -11.20 -7.09
N ASN A 62 0.40 -12.04 -6.60
CA ASN A 62 -1.03 -11.75 -6.69
C ASN A 62 -1.42 -10.53 -5.88
N VAL A 63 -0.94 -10.43 -4.63
CA VAL A 63 -1.18 -9.26 -3.78
C VAL A 63 -0.61 -8.00 -4.40
N GLN A 64 0.56 -8.09 -5.05
CA GLN A 64 1.13 -6.98 -5.81
C GLN A 64 0.21 -6.51 -6.95
N MET A 65 -0.29 -7.43 -7.78
CA MET A 65 -1.19 -7.09 -8.88
C MET A 65 -2.52 -6.49 -8.40
N GLU A 66 -3.10 -7.03 -7.32
CA GLU A 66 -4.34 -6.50 -6.74
C GLU A 66 -4.13 -5.11 -6.13
N ALA A 67 -2.99 -4.86 -5.47
CA ALA A 67 -2.66 -3.54 -4.95
C ALA A 67 -2.50 -2.48 -6.06
N GLU A 68 -1.83 -2.83 -7.16
CA GLU A 68 -1.68 -1.95 -8.33
C GLU A 68 -3.04 -1.61 -8.95
N LYS A 69 -3.87 -2.62 -9.17
CA LYS A 69 -5.21 -2.48 -9.75
C LYS A 69 -6.15 -1.69 -8.85
N ASP A 70 -6.15 -1.97 -7.55
CA ASP A 70 -6.97 -1.23 -6.58
C ASP A 70 -6.56 0.24 -6.55
N LEU A 71 -5.25 0.54 -6.63
CA LEU A 71 -4.78 1.92 -6.67
C LEU A 71 -5.25 2.63 -7.94
N GLU A 72 -5.14 1.98 -9.11
CA GLU A 72 -5.64 2.52 -10.39
C GLU A 72 -7.14 2.83 -10.30
N PHE A 73 -7.93 1.97 -9.65
CA PHE A 73 -9.37 2.20 -9.47
C PHE A 73 -9.72 3.33 -8.50
N THR A 74 -8.81 3.76 -7.62
CA THR A 74 -9.08 4.94 -6.77
C THR A 74 -9.35 6.20 -7.62
N VAL A 75 -8.77 6.30 -8.82
CA VAL A 75 -8.99 7.41 -9.77
C VAL A 75 -10.46 7.55 -10.18
N LEU A 76 -11.26 6.49 -10.09
CA LEU A 76 -12.71 6.56 -10.36
C LEU A 76 -13.43 7.49 -9.37
N PHE A 77 -12.88 7.65 -8.16
CA PHE A 77 -13.40 8.55 -7.13
C PHE A 77 -12.82 9.97 -7.22
N ALA A 78 -11.78 10.16 -8.04
CA ALA A 78 -11.15 11.46 -8.29
C ALA A 78 -12.07 12.39 -9.08
N SER A 79 -12.18 13.64 -8.63
CA SER A 79 -12.83 14.72 -9.37
C SER A 79 -12.01 15.13 -10.60
N LYS A 80 -12.60 15.92 -11.50
CA LYS A 80 -11.86 16.48 -12.65
C LYS A 80 -10.65 17.32 -12.21
N LEU A 81 -10.77 18.03 -11.08
CA LEU A 81 -9.68 18.83 -10.52
C LEU A 81 -8.55 17.94 -10.02
N ASP A 82 -8.88 16.89 -9.27
CA ASP A 82 -7.91 15.92 -8.76
C ASP A 82 -7.09 15.31 -9.91
N ARG A 83 -7.76 14.85 -10.96
CA ARG A 83 -7.12 14.24 -12.14
C ARG A 83 -6.24 15.20 -12.95
N SER A 84 -6.47 16.51 -12.84
CA SER A 84 -5.65 17.53 -13.49
C SER A 84 -4.40 17.90 -12.68
N ASN A 85 -4.30 17.43 -11.44
CA ASN A 85 -3.17 17.70 -10.57
C ASN A 85 -2.08 16.64 -10.78
N SER A 86 -0.97 17.03 -11.40
CA SER A 86 0.16 16.12 -11.64
C SER A 86 0.77 15.54 -10.36
N ALA A 87 0.54 16.17 -9.20
CA ALA A 87 0.97 15.65 -7.91
C ALA A 87 0.29 14.31 -7.55
N VAL A 88 -0.87 14.00 -8.15
CA VAL A 88 -1.54 12.70 -8.00
C VAL A 88 -0.66 11.56 -8.49
N PHE A 89 -0.09 11.66 -9.69
CA PHE A 89 0.77 10.61 -10.24
C PHE A 89 2.01 10.36 -9.37
N PHE A 90 2.59 11.43 -8.82
CA PHE A 90 3.72 11.31 -7.89
C PHE A 90 3.32 10.65 -6.57
N LEU A 91 2.12 10.95 -6.05
CA LEU A 91 1.60 10.32 -4.85
C LEU A 91 1.35 8.83 -5.08
N GLU A 92 0.61 8.46 -6.12
CA GLU A 92 0.29 7.07 -6.44
C GLU A 92 1.56 6.24 -6.64
N GLY A 93 2.55 6.78 -7.37
CA GLY A 93 3.86 6.14 -7.51
C GLY A 93 4.60 5.95 -6.18
N LYS A 94 4.53 6.94 -5.27
CA LYS A 94 5.10 6.80 -3.92
C LYS A 94 4.38 5.76 -3.07
N LEU A 95 3.06 5.70 -3.16
CA LEU A 95 2.26 4.69 -2.45
C LEU A 95 2.64 3.27 -2.88
N LEU A 96 2.77 3.02 -4.20
CA LEU A 96 3.22 1.73 -4.72
C LEU A 96 4.66 1.40 -4.31
N LEU A 97 5.55 2.39 -4.30
CA LEU A 97 6.92 2.18 -3.85
C LEU A 97 6.97 1.73 -2.39
N LEU A 98 6.25 2.44 -1.50
CA LEU A 98 6.15 2.08 -0.08
C LEU A 98 5.59 0.66 0.07
N PHE A 99 4.48 0.36 -0.62
CA PHE A 99 3.87 -0.96 -0.58
C PHE A 99 4.83 -2.07 -1.00
N ASN A 100 5.57 -1.88 -2.10
CA ASN A 100 6.54 -2.87 -2.57
C ASN A 100 7.67 -3.10 -1.55
N ILE A 101 8.11 -2.05 -0.84
CA ILE A 101 9.09 -2.17 0.24
C ILE A 101 8.53 -3.01 1.40
N VAL A 102 7.29 -2.75 1.83
CA VAL A 102 6.63 -3.52 2.91
C VAL A 102 6.44 -4.97 2.49
N LEU A 103 5.90 -5.22 1.29
CA LEU A 103 5.64 -6.56 0.77
C LEU A 103 6.94 -7.39 0.65
N GLN A 104 8.02 -6.78 0.16
CA GLN A 104 9.33 -7.42 0.08
C GLN A 104 9.88 -7.75 1.46
N SER A 105 9.75 -6.84 2.43
CA SER A 105 10.19 -7.06 3.82
C SER A 105 9.42 -8.22 4.47
N LEU A 106 8.12 -8.33 4.20
CA LEU A 106 7.30 -9.46 4.64
C LEU A 106 7.75 -10.78 4.00
N LYS A 107 8.02 -10.76 2.69
CA LYS A 107 8.51 -11.94 1.96
C LYS A 107 9.82 -12.46 2.56
N GLU A 108 10.79 -11.59 2.78
CA GLU A 108 12.09 -11.93 3.38
C GLU A 108 11.93 -12.47 4.82
N SER A 109 11.04 -11.86 5.60
CA SER A 109 10.76 -12.30 6.97
C SER A 109 10.12 -13.69 6.99
N SER A 110 9.23 -14.01 6.06
CA SER A 110 8.59 -15.33 5.96
C SER A 110 9.56 -16.46 5.61
N VAL A 111 10.57 -16.18 4.77
CA VAL A 111 11.61 -17.14 4.37
C VAL A 111 12.56 -17.46 5.53
N SER A 112 12.79 -16.50 6.43
CA SER A 112 13.62 -16.72 7.63
C SER A 112 13.05 -17.75 8.61
N TYR A 113 11.75 -18.03 8.59
CA TYR A 113 11.11 -19.04 9.47
C TYR A 113 11.04 -20.44 8.86
N THR A 114 11.50 -20.63 7.62
CA THR A 114 11.45 -21.91 6.90
C THR A 114 12.81 -22.60 6.74
N LEU A 115 13.89 -22.01 7.28
CA LEU A 115 15.24 -22.58 7.38
C LEU A 115 15.59 -22.93 8.83
#